data_AF-A0A7X8P787-F1
#
_entry.id   AF-A0A7X8P787-F1
#
_cell.length_a   1.000
_cell.length_b   1.000
_cell.length_c   1.000
_cell.angle_alpha   90.00
_cell.angle_beta   90.00
_cell.angle_gamma   90.00
#
_symmetry.space_group_name_H-M   'P 1'
#
loop_
_entity.id
_entity.type
_entity.pdbx_description
1 polymer ?
#
loop_
_entity_poly.entity_id
_entity_poly.type
_entity_poly.pdbx_seq_one_letter_code
_entity_poly.pdbx_strand_id
1 'polypeptide(L)'
;MSEAKIGEADRAYFNGAIRRIETESSVLVSSSKYLNHAGLRTLIAQEMLRRNGPDLPNTAYIPEVAQILHDLEDMPRIIELFEMEKARLPLFKRWLERRSLSNFTLAETRDCAPGTLGAAIHDFMANSGYQLDLFFQEIQVVNDFTYYLRQTALSHDIEHMVSGFGPNHGGEVALLSANMHAKSVYFHPELSNFFSRIAFYLKAKTVMKDGLFYPEAMVVNLEAEYLGAQQGRNWKYPLMLVDWREYADVQIEDIRRELGITPVIDNRWDLTNRLCNEDDPHYGEPLMEAAE
;
A
#
# COMPACT_ATOMS: atom_id res chain seq x y z
N MET A 1 -4.47 54.58 1.62
CA MET A 1 -3.23 53.82 1.89
C MET A 1 -2.95 53.97 3.38
N SER A 2 -2.92 52.88 4.15
CA SER A 2 -2.53 52.93 5.56
C SER A 2 -1.00 52.89 5.63
N GLU A 3 -0.41 53.94 6.19
CA GLU A 3 1.03 54.18 6.32
C GLU A 3 1.65 53.50 7.57
N ALA A 4 0.92 52.63 8.26
CA ALA A 4 1.45 51.90 9.41
C ALA A 4 2.14 50.61 8.96
N LYS A 5 3.49 50.61 8.90
CA LYS A 5 4.30 49.39 8.77
C LYS A 5 5.00 49.09 10.10
N ILE A 6 4.78 47.89 10.62
CA ILE A 6 5.53 47.35 11.76
C ILE A 6 6.98 47.16 11.33
N GLY A 7 7.92 47.76 12.07
CA GLY A 7 9.33 47.76 11.75
C GLY A 7 10.01 46.43 12.05
N GLU A 8 11.17 46.22 11.44
CA GLU A 8 12.03 45.06 11.72
C GLU A 8 12.50 45.03 13.18
N ALA A 9 12.67 46.20 13.80
CA ALA A 9 12.98 46.37 15.21
C ALA A 9 11.81 45.93 16.14
N ASP A 10 10.56 46.20 15.76
CA ASP A 10 9.40 45.75 16.53
C ASP A 10 9.27 44.23 16.48
N ARG A 11 9.50 43.63 15.30
CA ARG A 11 9.55 42.17 15.13
C ARG A 11 10.69 41.55 15.93
N ALA A 12 11.87 42.15 15.93
CA ALA A 12 13.02 41.68 16.71
C ALA A 12 12.78 41.79 18.22
N TYR A 13 12.08 42.82 18.69
CA TYR A 13 11.73 43.00 20.09
C TYR A 13 10.72 41.94 20.57
N PHE A 14 9.68 41.65 19.78
CA PHE A 14 8.68 40.64 20.14
C PHE A 14 9.12 39.19 19.87
N ASN A 15 10.00 38.94 18.90
CA ASN A 15 10.49 37.59 18.55
C ASN A 15 11.88 37.28 19.15
N GLY A 16 12.55 38.24 19.78
CA GLY A 16 13.93 38.11 20.26
C GLY A 16 14.15 37.15 21.43
N ALA A 17 13.07 36.62 22.02
CA ALA A 17 13.12 35.62 23.08
C ALA A 17 12.86 34.17 22.58
N ILE A 18 12.70 33.95 21.27
CA ILE A 18 12.49 32.61 20.72
C ILE A 18 13.78 31.79 20.86
N ARG A 19 13.75 30.75 21.69
CA ARG A 19 14.80 29.73 21.81
C ARG A 19 14.32 28.38 21.29
N ARG A 20 15.17 27.71 20.52
CA ARG A 20 15.05 26.26 20.24
C ARG A 20 15.38 25.51 21.54
N ILE A 21 14.52 24.58 21.94
CA ILE A 21 14.71 23.71 23.12
C ILE A 21 15.03 22.29 22.63
N GLU A 22 16.18 21.74 23.04
CA GLU A 22 16.51 20.31 22.98
C GLU A 22 15.92 19.60 24.21
N THR A 23 15.49 18.33 24.08
CA THR A 23 14.66 17.65 25.10
C THR A 23 15.28 16.34 25.59
N GLU A 24 15.29 16.14 26.91
CA GLU A 24 15.52 14.87 27.64
C GLU A 24 14.18 14.24 28.15
N SER A 25 13.06 14.47 27.45
CA SER A 25 11.69 14.12 27.88
C SER A 25 11.37 12.62 27.91
N SER A 26 10.60 12.19 28.92
CA SER A 26 9.99 10.87 29.06
C SER A 26 8.58 10.74 28.45
N VAL A 27 8.14 11.72 27.64
CA VAL A 27 6.86 11.74 26.89
C VAL A 27 7.02 12.35 25.49
N LEU A 28 6.00 12.18 24.63
CA LEU A 28 5.98 12.47 23.19
C LEU A 28 6.87 13.65 22.79
N VAL A 29 7.89 13.36 21.97
CA VAL A 29 8.99 14.26 21.65
C VAL A 29 8.68 15.22 20.51
N SER A 30 9.22 16.43 20.62
CA SER A 30 8.88 17.61 19.83
C SER A 30 9.21 17.56 18.34
N SER A 31 9.93 16.55 17.84
CA SER A 31 10.42 16.52 16.45
C SER A 31 9.64 15.61 15.50
N SER A 32 8.78 14.70 15.98
CA SER A 32 8.04 13.79 15.11
C SER A 32 6.71 14.38 14.66
N LYS A 33 6.63 14.78 13.39
CA LYS A 33 5.38 15.24 12.76
C LYS A 33 4.24 14.22 12.87
N TYR A 34 4.57 12.92 12.81
CA TYR A 34 3.61 11.82 12.95
C TYR A 34 3.11 11.70 14.39
N LEU A 35 4.03 11.71 15.37
CA LEU A 35 3.67 11.60 16.78
C LEU A 35 2.89 12.82 17.26
N ASN A 36 3.17 14.00 16.71
CA ASN A 36 2.50 15.24 17.08
C ASN A 36 1.07 15.33 16.51
N HIS A 37 0.73 14.55 15.49
CA HIS A 37 -0.62 14.54 14.91
C HIS A 37 -1.61 13.74 15.77
N ALA A 38 -2.51 14.42 16.48
CA ALA A 38 -3.44 13.79 17.42
C ALA A 38 -4.37 12.74 16.79
N GLY A 39 -4.95 13.05 15.61
CA GLY A 39 -5.81 12.11 14.89
C GLY A 39 -5.08 10.80 14.53
N LEU A 40 -3.90 10.90 13.92
CA LEU A 40 -3.05 9.77 13.61
C LEU A 40 -2.75 8.90 14.83
N ARG A 41 -2.40 9.48 15.99
CA ARG A 41 -2.17 8.69 17.22
C ARG A 41 -3.40 7.87 17.61
N THR A 42 -4.58 8.50 17.62
CA THR A 42 -5.83 7.84 17.99
C THR A 42 -6.17 6.73 17.00
N LEU A 43 -6.09 7.00 15.69
CA LEU A 43 -6.39 6.02 14.65
C LEU A 43 -5.44 4.84 14.69
N ILE A 44 -4.12 5.09 14.82
CA ILE A 44 -3.12 4.02 14.92
C ILE A 44 -3.36 3.16 16.16
N ALA A 45 -3.61 3.77 17.32
CA ALA A 45 -3.90 3.04 18.55
C ALA A 45 -5.18 2.21 18.43
N GLN A 46 -6.26 2.80 17.90
CA GLN A 46 -7.53 2.11 17.73
C GLN A 46 -7.41 0.96 16.72
N GLU A 47 -6.74 1.17 15.59
CA GLU A 47 -6.54 0.12 14.59
C GLU A 47 -5.64 -1.00 15.11
N MET A 48 -4.57 -0.70 15.84
CA MET A 48 -3.64 -1.73 16.31
C MET A 48 -4.16 -2.54 17.51
N LEU A 49 -5.06 -1.97 18.32
CA LEU A 49 -5.48 -2.56 19.60
C LEU A 49 -6.90 -3.13 19.60
N ARG A 50 -7.67 -2.93 18.54
CA ARG A 50 -9.02 -3.51 18.41
C ARG A 50 -9.00 -4.88 17.76
N ARG A 51 -10.05 -5.66 18.06
CA ARG A 51 -10.43 -6.85 17.30
C ARG A 51 -11.09 -6.47 15.95
N ASN A 52 -11.09 -7.42 15.03
CA ASN A 52 -11.87 -7.39 13.78
C ASN A 52 -13.31 -7.83 14.02
N GLY A 53 -13.97 -7.21 15.01
CA GLY A 53 -15.37 -7.50 15.32
C GLY A 53 -16.35 -6.96 14.26
N PRO A 54 -17.63 -7.38 14.33
CA PRO A 54 -18.70 -6.94 13.41
C PRO A 54 -18.96 -5.43 13.43
N ASP A 55 -18.54 -4.75 14.50
CA ASP A 55 -18.85 -3.34 14.74
C ASP A 55 -18.10 -2.40 13.80
N LEU A 56 -16.95 -2.83 13.24
CA LEU A 56 -16.14 -1.98 12.38
C LEU A 56 -15.30 -2.79 11.36
N PRO A 57 -15.52 -2.58 10.05
CA PRO A 57 -14.73 -3.25 9.00
C PRO A 57 -13.22 -3.05 9.19
N ASN A 58 -12.41 -4.06 8.85
CA ASN A 58 -10.94 -3.99 8.96
C ASN A 58 -10.32 -2.90 8.06
N THR A 59 -11.04 -2.43 7.04
CA THR A 59 -10.60 -1.40 6.09
C THR A 59 -11.06 0.02 6.45
N ALA A 60 -11.88 0.18 7.50
CA ALA A 60 -12.62 1.41 7.77
C ALA A 60 -11.75 2.67 7.89
N TYR A 61 -10.60 2.60 8.55
CA TYR A 61 -9.72 3.76 8.79
C TYR A 61 -8.55 3.89 7.81
N ILE A 62 -8.47 3.04 6.78
CA ILE A 62 -7.40 3.13 5.76
C ILE A 62 -7.42 4.48 5.04
N PRO A 63 -8.56 5.00 4.55
CA PRO A 63 -8.60 6.28 3.85
C PRO A 63 -8.08 7.46 4.70
N GLU A 64 -8.52 7.55 5.96
CA GLU A 64 -8.18 8.66 6.86
C GLU A 64 -6.70 8.62 7.24
N VAL A 65 -6.15 7.44 7.55
CA VAL A 65 -4.72 7.30 7.84
C VAL A 65 -3.90 7.63 6.60
N ALA A 66 -4.31 7.17 5.41
CA ALA A 66 -3.61 7.49 4.16
C ALA A 66 -3.57 8.99 3.89
N GLN A 67 -4.70 9.68 4.05
CA GLN A 67 -4.79 11.13 3.89
C GLN A 67 -3.86 11.86 4.86
N ILE A 68 -3.90 11.53 6.16
CA ILE A 68 -3.03 12.17 7.16
C ILE A 68 -1.55 11.93 6.83
N LEU A 69 -1.17 10.71 6.44
CA LEU A 69 0.20 10.41 6.06
C LEU A 69 0.63 11.23 4.84
N HIS A 70 -0.24 11.42 3.84
CA HIS A 70 0.03 12.29 2.70
C HIS A 70 0.19 13.76 3.09
N ASP A 71 -0.72 14.29 3.91
CA ASP A 71 -0.70 15.69 4.37
C ASP A 71 0.55 16.03 5.19
N LEU A 72 1.10 15.05 5.88
CA LEU A 72 2.32 15.22 6.66
C LEU A 72 3.58 15.24 5.79
N GLU A 73 3.55 14.93 4.49
CA GLU A 73 4.79 14.84 3.70
C GLU A 73 5.41 16.15 3.28
N ASP A 74 6.74 16.10 3.15
CA ASP A 74 7.51 17.12 2.46
C ASP A 74 7.38 16.91 0.94
N MET A 75 6.26 17.39 0.38
CA MET A 75 5.99 17.24 -1.05
C MET A 75 7.08 17.83 -1.96
N PRO A 76 7.70 19.00 -1.66
CA PRO A 76 8.87 19.46 -2.40
C PRO A 76 10.01 18.43 -2.48
N ARG A 77 10.37 17.80 -1.35
CA ARG A 77 11.39 16.76 -1.33
C ARG A 77 10.98 15.51 -2.12
N ILE A 78 9.71 15.11 -2.04
CA ILE A 78 9.20 13.99 -2.83
C ILE A 78 9.27 14.29 -4.32
N ILE A 79 8.88 15.48 -4.76
CA ILE A 79 8.96 15.87 -6.17
C ILE A 79 10.41 15.85 -6.65
N GLU A 80 11.35 16.35 -5.83
CA GLU A 80 12.79 16.26 -6.13
C GLU A 80 13.24 14.80 -6.31
N LEU A 81 12.84 13.91 -5.41
CA LEU A 81 13.15 12.48 -5.51
C LEU A 81 12.56 11.83 -6.78
N PHE A 82 11.35 12.22 -7.20
CA PHE A 82 10.79 11.78 -8.47
C PHE A 82 11.67 12.21 -9.64
N GLU A 83 12.11 13.47 -9.70
CA GLU A 83 13.00 13.95 -10.76
C GLU A 83 14.36 13.25 -10.75
N MET A 84 14.97 13.09 -9.57
CA MET A 84 16.22 12.36 -9.39
C MET A 84 16.10 10.93 -9.93
N GLU A 85 15.00 10.24 -9.60
CA GLU A 85 14.79 8.88 -10.03
C GLU A 85 14.43 8.76 -11.52
N LYS A 86 13.69 9.71 -12.09
CA LYS A 86 13.46 9.76 -13.54
C LYS A 86 14.76 9.90 -14.32
N ALA A 87 15.74 10.66 -13.80
CA ALA A 87 17.04 10.80 -14.43
C ALA A 87 17.85 9.49 -14.37
N ARG A 88 17.71 8.71 -13.30
CA ARG A 88 18.45 7.46 -13.07
C ARG A 88 17.81 6.23 -13.71
N LEU A 89 16.47 6.17 -13.75
CA LEU A 89 15.69 4.97 -14.06
C LEU A 89 14.82 5.18 -15.32
N PRO A 90 15.29 4.75 -16.51
CA PRO A 90 14.55 4.95 -17.76
C PRO A 90 13.14 4.34 -17.77
N LEU A 91 12.95 3.19 -17.11
CA LEU A 91 11.64 2.55 -17.02
C LEU A 91 10.67 3.38 -16.17
N PHE A 92 11.11 3.89 -15.03
CA PHE A 92 10.29 4.74 -14.16
C PHE A 92 9.89 6.04 -14.86
N LYS A 93 10.84 6.67 -15.57
CA LYS A 93 10.56 7.83 -16.40
C LYS A 93 9.48 7.55 -17.45
N ARG A 94 9.64 6.47 -18.23
CA ARG A 94 8.64 6.10 -19.25
C ARG A 94 7.27 5.82 -18.64
N TRP A 95 7.23 5.14 -17.49
CA TRP A 95 5.98 4.85 -16.79
C TRP A 95 5.24 6.13 -16.39
N LEU A 96 5.95 7.11 -15.79
CA LEU A 96 5.38 8.41 -15.43
C LEU A 96 4.96 9.26 -16.63
N GLU A 97 5.73 9.24 -17.72
CA GLU A 97 5.44 10.02 -18.94
C GLU A 97 4.23 9.47 -19.70
N ARG A 98 4.11 8.14 -19.76
CA ARG A 98 3.03 7.47 -20.49
C ARG A 98 1.67 7.67 -19.84
N ARG A 99 1.63 7.72 -18.50
CA ARG A 99 0.41 7.88 -17.71
C ARG A 99 -0.70 6.88 -18.08
N SER A 100 -0.32 5.66 -18.47
CA SER A 100 -1.26 4.59 -18.80
C SER A 100 -1.92 4.12 -17.50
N LEU A 101 -3.21 4.39 -17.32
CA LEU A 101 -3.97 3.94 -16.16
C LEU A 101 -4.55 2.55 -16.40
N SER A 102 -4.50 1.70 -15.38
CA SER A 102 -5.09 0.35 -15.38
C SER A 102 -6.60 0.35 -15.10
N ASN A 103 -7.32 1.36 -15.59
CA ASN A 103 -8.76 1.55 -15.40
C ASN A 103 -9.60 0.71 -16.39
N PHE A 104 -9.39 -0.61 -16.39
CA PHE A 104 -10.12 -1.54 -17.25
C PHE A 104 -11.62 -1.49 -16.99
N THR A 105 -12.39 -1.72 -18.06
CA THR A 105 -13.84 -1.88 -17.98
C THR A 105 -14.26 -3.29 -18.41
N LEU A 106 -15.40 -3.76 -17.92
CA LEU A 106 -16.00 -5.04 -18.36
C LEU A 106 -16.11 -5.12 -19.89
N ALA A 107 -16.46 -4.01 -20.56
CA ALA A 107 -16.60 -3.97 -22.01
C ALA A 107 -15.26 -4.16 -22.74
N GLU A 108 -14.16 -3.63 -22.19
CA GLU A 108 -12.82 -3.76 -22.77
C GLU A 108 -12.26 -5.18 -22.60
N THR A 109 -12.63 -5.89 -21.53
CA THR A 109 -12.04 -7.19 -21.18
C THR A 109 -12.92 -8.40 -21.54
N ARG A 110 -14.16 -8.17 -21.97
CA ARG A 110 -15.15 -9.22 -22.28
C ARG A 110 -14.66 -10.26 -23.30
N ASP A 111 -13.94 -9.81 -24.32
CA ASP A 111 -13.58 -10.64 -25.46
C ASP A 111 -12.13 -11.19 -25.35
N CYS A 112 -11.48 -10.99 -24.20
CA CYS A 112 -10.14 -11.54 -23.93
C CYS A 112 -10.16 -13.07 -23.83
N ALA A 113 -9.13 -13.71 -24.40
CA ALA A 113 -9.05 -15.17 -24.44
C ALA A 113 -8.80 -15.77 -23.03
N PRO A 114 -9.28 -17.01 -22.76
CA PRO A 114 -8.99 -17.70 -21.50
C PRO A 114 -7.49 -17.73 -21.15
N GLY A 115 -7.17 -17.55 -19.88
CA GLY A 115 -5.79 -17.55 -19.36
C GLY A 115 -5.02 -16.24 -19.54
N THR A 116 -5.58 -15.24 -20.24
CA THR A 116 -4.98 -13.90 -20.30
C THR A 116 -5.29 -13.08 -19.06
N LEU A 117 -4.50 -12.02 -18.84
CA LEU A 117 -4.77 -11.07 -17.75
C LEU A 117 -6.14 -10.42 -17.89
N GLY A 118 -6.53 -10.03 -19.10
CA GLY A 118 -7.83 -9.41 -19.39
C GLY A 118 -9.00 -10.33 -19.03
N ALA A 119 -8.90 -11.64 -19.33
CA ALA A 119 -9.93 -12.60 -18.92
C ALA A 119 -10.03 -12.71 -17.39
N ALA A 120 -8.89 -12.75 -16.68
CA ALA A 120 -8.89 -12.77 -15.21
C ALA A 120 -9.49 -11.49 -14.61
N ILE A 121 -9.18 -10.32 -15.19
CA ILE A 121 -9.77 -9.03 -14.79
C ILE A 121 -11.28 -9.03 -15.04
N HIS A 122 -11.72 -9.50 -16.21
CA HIS A 122 -13.14 -9.61 -16.54
C HIS A 122 -13.88 -10.48 -15.52
N ASP A 123 -13.35 -11.67 -15.25
CA ASP A 123 -13.95 -12.63 -14.32
C ASP A 123 -14.00 -12.07 -12.89
N PHE A 124 -12.96 -11.38 -12.45
CA PHE A 124 -12.94 -10.72 -11.15
C PHE A 124 -14.03 -9.63 -11.06
N MET A 125 -14.08 -8.72 -12.04
CA MET A 125 -15.08 -7.64 -12.05
C MET A 125 -16.51 -8.16 -12.16
N ALA A 126 -16.74 -9.19 -12.96
CA ALA A 126 -18.07 -9.76 -13.21
C ALA A 126 -18.60 -10.56 -12.01
N ASN A 127 -17.74 -11.32 -11.32
CA ASN A 127 -18.17 -12.23 -10.26
C ASN A 127 -18.08 -11.64 -8.85
N SER A 128 -17.17 -10.70 -8.60
CA SER A 128 -16.98 -10.12 -7.27
C SER A 128 -17.88 -8.91 -7.01
N GLY A 129 -18.38 -8.25 -8.07
CA GLY A 129 -19.10 -6.98 -7.98
C GLY A 129 -18.20 -5.78 -7.60
N TYR A 130 -16.91 -5.99 -7.38
CA TYR A 130 -15.95 -4.92 -7.11
C TYR A 130 -15.46 -4.28 -8.41
N GLN A 131 -15.41 -2.95 -8.40
CA GLN A 131 -14.74 -2.17 -9.44
C GLN A 131 -13.26 -2.06 -9.08
N LEU A 132 -12.34 -2.15 -10.05
CA LEU A 132 -10.90 -1.93 -9.82
C LEU A 132 -10.58 -0.52 -9.29
N ASP A 133 -11.49 0.43 -9.47
CA ASP A 133 -11.34 1.83 -9.05
C ASP A 133 -11.91 2.02 -7.63
N LEU A 134 -11.30 1.48 -6.59
CA LEU A 134 -11.82 1.57 -5.20
C LEU A 134 -11.36 2.83 -4.44
N PHE A 135 -10.22 3.40 -4.81
CA PHE A 135 -9.56 4.51 -4.11
C PHE A 135 -9.10 5.58 -5.08
N PHE A 136 -9.18 6.85 -4.65
CA PHE A 136 -8.75 8.02 -5.43
C PHE A 136 -9.50 8.26 -6.75
N GLN A 137 -10.75 7.79 -6.87
CA GLN A 137 -11.62 7.96 -8.05
C GLN A 137 -11.72 9.43 -8.51
N GLU A 138 -11.80 10.37 -7.55
CA GLU A 138 -11.95 11.80 -7.80
C GLU A 138 -10.63 12.52 -8.09
N ILE A 139 -9.47 11.86 -7.91
CA ILE A 139 -8.18 12.48 -8.19
C ILE A 139 -8.00 12.64 -9.71
N GLN A 140 -7.93 13.89 -10.13
CA GLN A 140 -7.52 14.25 -11.47
C GLN A 140 -6.01 14.05 -11.63
N VAL A 141 -5.63 13.27 -12.64
CA VAL A 141 -4.22 13.03 -12.97
C VAL A 141 -3.66 14.26 -13.70
N VAL A 142 -3.01 15.14 -12.94
CA VAL A 142 -2.43 16.39 -13.45
C VAL A 142 -0.91 16.38 -13.43
N ASN A 143 -0.30 15.59 -12.53
CA ASN A 143 1.14 15.46 -12.38
C ASN A 143 1.56 14.01 -12.04
N ASP A 144 2.86 13.76 -11.99
CA ASP A 144 3.46 12.45 -11.73
C ASP A 144 3.03 11.85 -10.39
N PHE A 145 2.87 12.69 -9.37
CA PHE A 145 2.40 12.26 -8.05
C PHE A 145 0.93 11.82 -8.09
N THR A 146 0.04 12.61 -8.69
CA THR A 146 -1.39 12.23 -8.84
C THR A 146 -1.59 11.03 -9.76
N TYR A 147 -0.72 10.84 -10.77
CA TYR A 147 -0.70 9.62 -11.58
C TYR A 147 -0.31 8.42 -10.72
N TYR A 148 0.77 8.51 -9.96
CA TYR A 148 1.19 7.45 -9.04
C TYR A 148 0.08 7.05 -8.05
N LEU A 149 -0.57 8.02 -7.39
CA LEU A 149 -1.64 7.74 -6.44
C LEU A 149 -2.81 6.98 -7.09
N ARG A 150 -3.23 7.42 -8.28
CA ARG A 150 -4.34 6.77 -8.97
C ARG A 150 -3.94 5.38 -9.48
N GLN A 151 -2.74 5.25 -10.04
CA GLN A 151 -2.28 4.00 -10.63
C GLN A 151 -2.04 2.92 -9.56
N THR A 152 -1.52 3.27 -8.38
CA THR A 152 -1.31 2.27 -7.31
C THR A 152 -2.62 1.69 -6.78
N ALA A 153 -3.72 2.46 -6.82
CA ALA A 153 -5.04 1.94 -6.46
C ALA A 153 -5.57 0.99 -7.54
N LEU A 154 -5.49 1.38 -8.81
CA LEU A 154 -6.01 0.60 -9.94
C LEU A 154 -5.26 -0.71 -10.21
N SER A 155 -3.99 -0.80 -9.81
CA SER A 155 -3.14 -1.97 -10.09
C SER A 155 -3.10 -3.00 -8.97
N HIS A 156 -3.57 -2.68 -7.77
CA HIS A 156 -3.46 -3.56 -6.61
C HIS A 156 -4.09 -4.95 -6.83
N ASP A 157 -5.35 -5.00 -7.27
CA ASP A 157 -6.03 -6.28 -7.53
C ASP A 157 -5.40 -7.05 -8.70
N ILE A 158 -4.83 -6.34 -9.67
CA ILE A 158 -4.08 -6.96 -10.77
C ILE A 158 -2.81 -7.64 -10.24
N GLU A 159 -2.13 -7.01 -9.28
CA GLU A 159 -0.94 -7.58 -8.65
C GLU A 159 -1.26 -8.90 -7.92
N HIS A 160 -2.43 -9.01 -7.26
CA HIS A 160 -2.90 -10.27 -6.70
C HIS A 160 -3.02 -11.38 -7.77
N MET A 161 -3.68 -11.08 -8.90
CA MET A 161 -3.88 -12.04 -10.00
C MET A 161 -2.57 -12.60 -10.55
N VAL A 162 -1.58 -11.73 -10.78
CA VAL A 162 -0.31 -12.16 -11.39
C VAL A 162 0.65 -12.79 -10.38
N SER A 163 0.67 -12.33 -9.12
CA SER A 163 1.56 -12.88 -8.08
C SER A 163 1.08 -14.23 -7.53
N GLY A 164 -0.21 -14.52 -7.66
CA GLY A 164 -0.86 -15.67 -7.02
C GLY A 164 -1.20 -15.42 -5.55
N PHE A 165 -0.79 -14.29 -4.98
CA PHE A 165 -1.23 -13.91 -3.65
C PHE A 165 -2.71 -13.52 -3.72
N GLY A 166 -3.63 -14.35 -3.23
CA GLY A 166 -5.06 -14.07 -3.27
C GLY A 166 -5.48 -12.90 -2.35
N PRO A 167 -6.69 -12.34 -2.51
CA PRO A 167 -7.25 -11.31 -1.63
C PRO A 167 -7.76 -11.95 -0.32
N ASN A 168 -6.87 -12.65 0.36
CA ASN A 168 -7.10 -13.30 1.65
C ASN A 168 -6.00 -12.87 2.64
N HIS A 169 -6.20 -13.13 3.93
CA HIS A 169 -5.30 -12.65 4.98
C HIS A 169 -3.82 -12.94 4.70
N GLY A 170 -3.49 -14.18 4.32
CA GLY A 170 -2.11 -14.56 3.95
C GLY A 170 -1.62 -13.85 2.68
N GLY A 171 -2.45 -13.83 1.63
CA GLY A 171 -2.08 -13.22 0.35
C GLY A 171 -1.88 -11.71 0.43
N GLU A 172 -2.68 -10.98 1.20
CA GLU A 172 -2.49 -9.55 1.46
C GLU A 172 -1.13 -9.27 2.11
N VAL A 173 -0.78 -10.02 3.17
CA VAL A 173 0.52 -9.88 3.86
C VAL A 173 1.68 -10.18 2.91
N ALA A 174 1.54 -11.23 2.08
CA ALA A 174 2.55 -11.62 1.12
C ALA A 174 2.73 -10.54 0.04
N LEU A 175 1.65 -10.01 -0.53
CA LEU A 175 1.73 -8.98 -1.57
C LEU A 175 2.31 -7.66 -1.04
N LEU A 176 1.91 -7.23 0.15
CA LEU A 176 2.48 -6.06 0.81
C LEU A 176 3.99 -6.23 1.00
N SER A 177 4.42 -7.39 1.50
CA SER A 177 5.84 -7.70 1.72
C SER A 177 6.61 -7.74 0.39
N ALA A 178 6.07 -8.37 -0.65
CA ALA A 178 6.69 -8.44 -1.97
C ALA A 178 6.91 -7.05 -2.56
N ASN A 179 5.90 -6.19 -2.54
CA ASN A 179 5.99 -4.81 -3.02
C ASN A 179 7.02 -3.98 -2.25
N MET A 180 7.02 -4.07 -0.92
CA MET A 180 7.99 -3.38 -0.08
C MET A 180 9.43 -3.79 -0.42
N HIS A 181 9.67 -5.10 -0.58
CA HIS A 181 10.98 -5.60 -0.93
C HIS A 181 11.40 -5.19 -2.35
N ALA A 182 10.52 -5.32 -3.35
CA ALA A 182 10.79 -4.93 -4.73
C ALA A 182 11.13 -3.42 -4.83
N LYS A 183 10.35 -2.56 -4.17
CA LYS A 183 10.58 -1.11 -4.16
C LYS A 183 11.91 -0.76 -3.49
N SER A 184 12.25 -1.43 -2.38
CA SER A 184 13.47 -1.14 -1.60
C SER A 184 14.77 -1.46 -2.33
N VAL A 185 14.75 -2.43 -3.25
CA VAL A 185 15.93 -2.79 -4.06
C VAL A 185 16.05 -1.93 -5.33
N TYR A 186 14.95 -1.31 -5.76
CA TYR A 186 14.88 -0.61 -7.04
C TYR A 186 15.03 0.92 -6.92
N PHE A 187 14.38 1.53 -5.91
CA PHE A 187 14.37 2.97 -5.69
C PHE A 187 15.31 3.41 -4.57
N HIS A 188 15.66 4.69 -4.57
CA HIS A 188 16.33 5.37 -3.47
C HIS A 188 15.50 5.15 -2.19
N PRO A 189 16.14 4.85 -1.04
CA PRO A 189 15.43 4.42 0.17
C PRO A 189 14.31 5.38 0.61
N GLU A 190 14.55 6.69 0.49
CA GLU A 190 13.57 7.72 0.87
C GLU A 190 12.30 7.65 0.00
N LEU A 191 12.46 7.49 -1.32
CA LEU A 191 11.32 7.38 -2.24
C LEU A 191 10.64 6.01 -2.13
N SER A 192 11.43 4.95 -1.95
CA SER A 192 10.88 3.61 -1.67
C SER A 192 9.99 3.64 -0.43
N ASN A 193 10.42 4.29 0.66
CA ASN A 193 9.62 4.39 1.88
C ASN A 193 8.34 5.18 1.65
N PHE A 194 8.41 6.26 0.87
CA PHE A 194 7.22 7.01 0.48
C PHE A 194 6.21 6.14 -0.29
N PHE A 195 6.67 5.32 -1.24
CA PHE A 195 5.84 4.38 -2.01
C PHE A 195 5.30 3.20 -1.21
N SER A 196 5.91 2.90 -0.07
CA SER A 196 5.56 1.77 0.79
C SER A 196 4.87 2.17 2.10
N ARG A 197 4.63 3.46 2.35
CA ARG A 197 4.11 3.91 3.65
C ARG A 197 2.78 3.29 4.06
N ILE A 198 1.84 3.17 3.12
CA ILE A 198 0.53 2.60 3.40
C ILE A 198 0.72 1.11 3.67
N ALA A 199 1.58 0.43 2.90
CA ALA A 199 1.94 -0.95 3.16
C ALA A 199 2.61 -1.14 4.55
N PHE A 200 3.48 -0.23 5.00
CA PHE A 200 4.03 -0.27 6.36
C PHE A 200 2.93 -0.17 7.42
N TYR A 201 1.99 0.75 7.27
CA TYR A 201 0.85 0.89 8.17
C TYR A 201 -0.03 -0.37 8.19
N LEU A 202 -0.43 -0.86 7.01
CA LEU A 202 -1.28 -2.04 6.87
C LEU A 202 -0.60 -3.28 7.47
N LYS A 203 0.68 -3.51 7.15
CA LYS A 203 1.43 -4.61 7.72
C LYS A 203 1.56 -4.49 9.24
N ALA A 204 1.91 -3.31 9.76
CA ALA A 204 2.09 -3.10 11.19
C ALA A 204 0.78 -3.32 11.97
N LYS A 205 -0.35 -2.82 11.47
CA LYS A 205 -1.65 -3.04 12.13
C LYS A 205 -2.06 -4.52 12.10
N THR A 206 -1.83 -5.20 10.97
CA THR A 206 -2.18 -6.61 10.82
C THR A 206 -1.34 -7.48 11.75
N VAL A 207 -0.02 -7.32 11.75
CA VAL A 207 0.89 -8.06 12.65
C VAL A 207 0.55 -7.82 14.12
N MET A 208 0.25 -6.58 14.51
CA MET A 208 -0.11 -6.28 15.90
C MET A 208 -1.41 -6.95 16.31
N LYS A 209 -2.46 -6.88 15.48
CA LYS A 209 -3.73 -7.56 15.76
C LYS A 209 -3.57 -9.07 15.83
N ASP A 210 -2.86 -9.65 14.87
CA ASP A 210 -2.65 -11.09 14.81
C ASP A 210 -1.93 -11.59 16.06
N GLY A 211 -0.86 -10.90 16.47
CA GLY A 211 -0.12 -11.23 17.69
C GLY A 211 -0.91 -11.06 18.99
N LEU A 212 -1.89 -10.15 19.03
CA LEU A 212 -2.71 -9.90 20.22
C LEU A 212 -3.95 -10.77 20.31
N PHE A 213 -4.59 -11.09 19.17
CA PHE A 213 -5.94 -11.65 19.14
C PHE A 213 -6.09 -12.89 18.25
N TYR A 214 -5.24 -13.08 17.24
CA TYR A 214 -5.40 -14.12 16.20
C TYR A 214 -4.09 -14.92 16.03
N PRO A 215 -3.72 -15.77 17.01
CA PRO A 215 -2.41 -16.44 17.03
C PRO A 215 -2.18 -17.36 15.82
N GLU A 216 -3.21 -18.05 15.32
CA GLU A 216 -3.10 -18.83 14.08
C GLU A 216 -2.88 -17.93 12.86
N ALA A 217 -3.56 -16.79 12.79
CA ALA A 217 -3.32 -15.81 11.73
C ALA A 217 -1.87 -15.29 11.78
N MET A 218 -1.29 -15.16 12.98
CA MET A 218 0.12 -14.74 13.13
C MET A 218 1.10 -15.77 12.54
N VAL A 219 0.82 -17.06 12.65
CA VAL A 219 1.66 -18.10 12.01
C VAL A 219 1.61 -17.96 10.49
N VAL A 220 0.40 -17.78 9.93
CA VAL A 220 0.21 -17.51 8.49
C VAL A 220 0.94 -16.24 8.06
N ASN A 221 0.88 -15.18 8.87
CA ASN A 221 1.51 -13.89 8.60
C ASN A 221 3.04 -14.04 8.43
N LEU A 222 3.71 -14.79 9.31
CA LEU A 222 5.15 -15.03 9.23
C LEU A 222 5.56 -15.79 7.96
N GLU A 223 4.78 -16.82 7.57
CA GLU A 223 5.02 -17.55 6.33
C GLU A 223 4.78 -16.66 5.10
N ALA A 224 3.65 -15.95 5.07
CA ALA A 224 3.28 -15.04 4.00
C ALA A 224 4.30 -13.93 3.80
N GLU A 225 4.80 -13.33 4.89
CA GLU A 225 5.86 -12.35 4.87
C GLU A 225 7.13 -12.90 4.21
N TYR A 226 7.55 -14.11 4.61
CA TYR A 226 8.74 -14.76 4.06
C TYR A 226 8.60 -15.03 2.56
N LEU A 227 7.50 -15.65 2.14
CA LEU A 227 7.25 -15.97 0.72
C LEU A 227 7.10 -14.71 -0.12
N GLY A 228 6.37 -13.71 0.38
CA GLY A 228 6.23 -12.40 -0.25
C GLY A 228 7.57 -11.72 -0.46
N ALA A 229 8.40 -11.66 0.59
CA ALA A 229 9.75 -11.09 0.52
C ALA A 229 10.63 -11.83 -0.49
N GLN A 230 10.60 -13.17 -0.50
CA GLN A 230 11.36 -13.97 -1.44
C GLN A 230 10.94 -13.68 -2.89
N GLN A 231 9.64 -13.69 -3.19
CA GLN A 231 9.13 -13.47 -4.54
C GLN A 231 9.40 -12.04 -5.01
N GLY A 232 9.12 -11.02 -4.18
CA GLY A 232 9.28 -9.62 -4.54
C GLY A 232 10.73 -9.22 -4.85
N ARG A 233 11.71 -9.86 -4.22
CA ARG A 233 13.14 -9.66 -4.53
C ARG A 233 13.57 -10.27 -5.86
N ASN A 234 12.80 -11.25 -6.37
CA ASN A 234 13.07 -11.92 -7.64
C ASN A 234 12.37 -11.25 -8.83
N TRP A 235 11.42 -10.34 -8.58
CA TRP A 235 10.78 -9.58 -9.65
C TRP A 235 11.81 -8.76 -10.43
N LYS A 236 11.65 -8.72 -11.74
CA LYS A 236 12.52 -7.97 -12.66
C LYS A 236 12.58 -6.47 -12.33
N TYR A 237 11.47 -5.93 -11.86
CA TYR A 237 11.29 -4.58 -11.31
C TYR A 237 9.98 -4.53 -10.52
N PRO A 238 9.72 -3.49 -9.69
CA PRO A 238 8.48 -3.36 -8.95
C PRO A 238 7.24 -3.39 -9.85
N LEU A 239 6.23 -4.20 -9.49
CA LEU A 239 5.01 -4.36 -10.28
C LEU A 239 4.25 -3.05 -10.51
N MET A 240 4.39 -2.07 -9.62
CA MET A 240 3.95 -0.69 -9.80
C MET A 240 4.35 -0.09 -11.17
N LEU A 241 5.48 -0.50 -11.75
CA LEU A 241 6.00 0.02 -13.02
C LEU A 241 5.52 -0.73 -14.26
N VAL A 242 4.70 -1.78 -14.09
CA VAL A 242 4.15 -2.53 -15.21
C VAL A 242 3.01 -1.72 -15.84
N ASP A 243 3.06 -1.55 -17.17
CA ASP A 243 1.91 -1.05 -17.92
C ASP A 243 0.94 -2.20 -18.21
N TRP A 244 0.04 -2.46 -17.26
CA TRP A 244 -0.90 -3.59 -17.37
C TRP A 244 -1.79 -3.52 -18.62
N ARG A 245 -1.99 -2.33 -19.21
CA ARG A 245 -2.75 -2.19 -20.47
C ARG A 245 -2.09 -2.93 -21.63
N GLU A 246 -0.77 -3.04 -21.65
CA GLU A 246 -0.04 -3.79 -22.69
C GLU A 246 -0.17 -5.31 -22.54
N TYR A 247 -0.63 -5.78 -21.37
CA TYR A 247 -0.70 -7.19 -21.02
C TYR A 247 -2.11 -7.79 -21.04
N ALA A 248 -3.14 -7.00 -21.39
CA ALA A 248 -4.53 -7.44 -21.35
C ALA A 248 -4.79 -8.76 -22.12
N ASP A 249 -4.19 -8.90 -23.30
CA ASP A 249 -4.33 -10.10 -24.14
C ASP A 249 -3.17 -11.10 -24.01
N VAL A 250 -2.31 -10.92 -23.00
CA VAL A 250 -1.14 -11.78 -22.77
C VAL A 250 -1.49 -12.83 -21.71
N GLN A 251 -1.03 -14.07 -21.92
CA GLN A 251 -1.19 -15.17 -20.97
C GLN A 251 -0.50 -14.83 -19.64
N ILE A 252 -1.18 -15.03 -18.52
CA ILE A 252 -0.64 -14.72 -17.19
C ILE A 252 0.68 -15.47 -16.94
N GLU A 253 0.80 -16.71 -17.41
CA GLU A 253 2.05 -17.49 -17.30
C GLU A 253 3.23 -16.86 -18.05
N ASP A 254 2.97 -16.22 -19.19
CA ASP A 254 4.01 -15.51 -19.94
C ASP A 254 4.40 -14.20 -19.24
N ILE A 255 3.42 -13.48 -18.68
CA ILE A 255 3.67 -12.30 -17.83
C ILE A 255 4.56 -12.69 -16.64
N ARG A 256 4.21 -13.78 -15.94
CA ARG A 256 4.96 -14.28 -14.79
C ARG A 256 6.39 -14.62 -15.16
N ARG A 257 6.59 -15.34 -16.27
CA ARG A 257 7.91 -15.68 -16.80
C ARG A 257 8.73 -14.44 -17.15
N GLU A 258 8.11 -13.46 -17.81
CA GLU A 258 8.78 -12.21 -18.22
C GLU A 258 9.22 -11.38 -17.00
N LEU A 259 8.36 -11.28 -15.99
CA LEU A 259 8.57 -10.43 -14.82
C LEU A 259 9.30 -11.13 -13.66
N GLY A 260 9.65 -12.41 -13.80
CA GLY A 260 10.34 -13.18 -12.76
C GLY A 260 9.46 -13.52 -11.56
N ILE A 261 8.16 -13.71 -11.78
CA ILE A 261 7.18 -14.04 -10.75
C ILE A 261 7.12 -15.57 -10.60
N THR A 262 7.37 -16.06 -9.39
CA THR A 262 7.17 -17.47 -9.02
C THR A 262 5.88 -17.58 -8.20
N PRO A 263 4.73 -17.87 -8.82
CA PRO A 263 3.45 -17.63 -8.20
C PRO A 263 3.15 -18.64 -7.08
N VAL A 264 2.42 -18.20 -6.06
CA VAL A 264 1.84 -19.10 -5.05
C VAL A 264 0.41 -19.39 -5.49
N ILE A 265 0.15 -20.58 -6.03
CA ILE A 265 -1.13 -20.94 -6.67
C ILE A 265 -1.84 -22.11 -5.99
N ASP A 266 -1.38 -22.51 -4.81
CA ASP A 266 -2.10 -23.49 -4.00
C ASP A 266 -3.14 -22.80 -3.11
N ASN A 267 -4.04 -23.61 -2.55
CA ASN A 267 -5.15 -23.16 -1.71
C ASN A 267 -4.74 -22.90 -0.26
N ARG A 268 -3.44 -22.74 0.03
CA ARG A 268 -2.91 -22.72 1.42
C ARG A 268 -3.49 -21.59 2.26
N TRP A 269 -3.94 -20.51 1.63
CA TRP A 269 -4.47 -19.34 2.33
C TRP A 269 -5.96 -19.07 2.09
N ASP A 270 -6.67 -19.92 1.36
CA ASP A 270 -8.07 -19.68 0.97
C ASP A 270 -9.01 -19.52 2.18
N LEU A 271 -8.72 -20.24 3.27
CA LEU A 271 -9.51 -20.21 4.50
C LEU A 271 -9.00 -19.22 5.53
N THR A 272 -7.90 -18.50 5.27
CA THR A 272 -7.24 -17.67 6.29
C THR A 272 -8.05 -16.45 6.71
N ASN A 273 -8.98 -15.99 5.87
CA ASN A 273 -9.90 -14.92 6.23
C ASN A 273 -10.73 -15.28 7.48
N ARG A 274 -11.10 -16.56 7.65
CA ARG A 274 -11.89 -17.00 8.81
C ARG A 274 -11.13 -16.90 10.13
N LEU A 275 -9.79 -16.86 10.10
CA LEU A 275 -8.96 -16.73 11.30
C LEU A 275 -9.11 -15.35 11.96
N CYS A 276 -9.47 -14.34 11.16
CA CYS A 276 -9.52 -12.95 11.58
C CYS A 276 -10.87 -12.28 11.28
N ASN A 277 -11.89 -13.07 10.93
CA ASN A 277 -13.26 -12.63 10.70
C ASN A 277 -14.16 -13.21 11.80
N GLU A 278 -14.49 -12.39 12.81
CA GLU A 278 -15.30 -12.86 13.96
C GLU A 278 -16.78 -13.12 13.60
N ASP A 279 -17.21 -12.73 12.39
CA ASP A 279 -18.55 -13.03 11.85
C ASP A 279 -18.63 -14.35 11.07
N ASP A 280 -17.51 -15.04 10.86
CA ASP A 280 -17.49 -16.34 10.19
C ASP A 280 -18.16 -17.42 11.06
N PRO A 281 -19.09 -18.25 10.53
CA PRO A 281 -19.72 -19.33 11.30
C PRO A 281 -18.74 -20.34 11.92
N HIS A 282 -17.53 -20.45 11.36
CA HIS A 282 -16.46 -21.33 11.82
C HIS A 282 -15.32 -20.55 12.52
N TYR A 283 -15.57 -19.30 12.92
CA TYR A 283 -14.59 -18.53 13.67
C TYR A 283 -14.24 -19.23 14.99
N GLY A 284 -12.94 -19.31 15.29
CA GLY A 284 -12.41 -20.00 16.47
C GLY A 284 -12.26 -21.52 16.30
N GLU A 285 -12.67 -22.09 15.17
CA GLU A 285 -12.30 -23.47 14.83
C GLU A 285 -10.86 -23.52 14.31
N PRO A 286 -9.99 -24.35 14.91
CA PRO A 286 -8.58 -24.38 14.55
C PRO A 286 -8.39 -24.80 13.09
N LEU A 287 -7.50 -24.11 12.38
CA LEU A 287 -7.01 -24.50 11.05
C LEU A 287 -5.70 -25.27 11.12
N MET A 288 -4.91 -25.02 12.16
CA MET A 288 -3.63 -25.69 12.38
C MET A 288 -3.68 -26.61 13.59
N GLU A 289 -3.27 -27.86 13.39
CA GLU A 289 -2.98 -28.77 14.49
C GLU A 289 -1.64 -28.39 15.13
N ALA A 290 -1.58 -28.38 16.46
CA ALA A 290 -0.31 -28.18 17.15
C ALA A 290 0.66 -29.30 16.78
N ALA A 291 1.90 -28.96 16.45
CA ALA A 291 2.93 -29.97 16.23
C ALA A 291 3.15 -30.79 17.51
N GLU A 292 3.11 -32.11 17.40
CA GLU A 292 3.45 -33.06 18.47
C GLU A 292 4.95 -33.04 18.82
#